data_AF-A0A6F8XNG9-F1
#
_entry.id   AF-A0A6F8XNG9-F1
#
_cell.length_a   1.000
_cell.length_b   1.000
_cell.length_c   1.000
_cell.angle_alpha   90.00
_cell.angle_beta   90.00
_cell.angle_gamma   90.00
#
_symmetry.space_group_name_H-M   'P 1'
#
loop_
_entity.id
_entity.type
_entity.pdbx_description
1 polymer ?
#
loop_
_entity_poly.entity_id
_entity_poly.type
_entity_poly.pdbx_seq_one_letter_code
_entity_poly.pdbx_strand_id
1 'polypeptide(L)'
;MTSTVEIEVDGQPVPARTGASVAVALLESGRVAWRTTASGRPRGLFCGIGVCHDCTATVDGVPGVRTCVTTVAPGLRVATGGAP
;
A
#
# COMPACT_ATOMS: atom_id res chain seq x y z
N MET A 1 11.92 -10.00 16.66
CA MET A 1 10.66 -10.75 16.57
C MET A 1 9.74 -9.98 15.64
N THR A 2 9.43 -10.52 14.46
CA THR A 2 8.57 -9.82 13.49
C THR A 2 7.20 -10.46 13.54
N SER A 3 6.27 -9.82 14.23
CA SER A 3 4.88 -10.28 14.30
C SER A 3 4.13 -9.89 13.03
N THR A 4 3.17 -10.72 12.61
CA THR A 4 2.26 -10.41 11.50
C THR A 4 0.89 -9.98 12.04
N VAL A 5 0.26 -9.06 11.33
CA VAL A 5 -1.11 -8.59 11.56
C VAL A 5 -1.88 -8.68 10.25
N GLU A 6 -3.19 -8.79 10.34
CA GLU A 6 -4.07 -8.73 9.17
C GLU A 6 -4.43 -7.26 8.88
N ILE A 7 -4.27 -6.87 7.61
CA ILE A 7 -4.79 -5.62 7.06
C ILE A 7 -5.76 -5.95 5.93
N GLU A 8 -6.63 -5.00 5.58
CA GLU A 8 -7.56 -5.15 4.47
C GLU A 8 -7.02 -4.38 3.25
N VAL A 9 -6.91 -5.04 2.10
CA VAL A 9 -6.54 -4.41 0.82
C VAL A 9 -7.62 -4.71 -0.20
N ASP A 10 -8.33 -3.68 -0.66
CA ASP A 10 -9.47 -3.80 -1.59
C ASP A 10 -10.53 -4.81 -1.11
N GLY A 11 -10.82 -4.83 0.20
CA GLY A 11 -11.75 -5.77 0.81
C GLY A 11 -11.20 -7.19 0.97
N GLN A 12 -9.93 -7.45 0.65
CA GLN A 12 -9.28 -8.75 0.84
C GLN A 12 -8.32 -8.72 2.04
N PRO A 13 -8.35 -9.73 2.92
CA PRO A 13 -7.40 -9.82 4.01
C PRO A 13 -5.99 -10.11 3.48
N VAL A 14 -5.01 -9.33 3.94
CA VAL A 14 -3.60 -9.45 3.58
C VAL A 14 -2.76 -9.56 4.85
N PRO A 15 -1.95 -10.62 5.01
CA PRO A 15 -0.99 -10.71 6.10
C PRO A 15 0.13 -9.68 5.88
N ALA A 16 0.38 -8.85 6.88
CA ALA A 16 1.38 -7.81 6.83
C ALA A 16 2.27 -7.85 8.08
N ARG A 17 3.57 -7.56 7.93
CA ARG A 17 4.48 -7.49 9.07
C ARG A 17 4.27 -6.19 9.84
N THR A 18 4.08 -6.30 11.15
CA THR A 18 4.05 -5.15 12.04
C THR A 18 5.37 -4.38 11.94
N GLY A 19 5.29 -3.06 11.78
CA GLY A 19 6.46 -2.20 11.64
C GLY A 19 7.01 -2.09 10.21
N ALA A 20 6.55 -2.92 9.27
CA ALA A 20 6.82 -2.69 7.84
C ALA A 20 5.94 -1.54 7.31
N SER A 21 6.31 -1.00 6.14
CA SER A 21 5.45 -0.03 5.47
C SER A 21 4.31 -0.71 4.73
N VAL A 22 3.21 0.01 4.51
CA VAL A 22 2.08 -0.47 3.71
C VAL A 22 2.54 -0.87 2.30
N ALA A 23 3.52 -0.15 1.72
CA ALA A 23 4.09 -0.52 0.43
C ALA A 23 4.75 -1.91 0.44
N VAL A 24 5.43 -2.28 1.53
CA VAL A 24 6.03 -3.61 1.66
C VAL A 24 4.94 -4.68 1.76
N ALA A 25 3.86 -4.42 2.51
CA ALA A 25 2.73 -5.34 2.57
C ALA A 25 2.07 -5.55 1.20
N LEU A 26 1.90 -4.48 0.41
CA LEU A 26 1.37 -4.56 -0.96
C LEU A 26 2.30 -5.39 -1.86
N LEU A 27 3.61 -5.15 -1.82
CA LEU A 27 4.58 -5.94 -2.59
C LEU A 27 4.56 -7.43 -2.22
N GLU A 28 4.46 -7.73 -0.92
CA GLU A 28 4.41 -9.12 -0.43
C GLU A 28 3.10 -9.83 -0.78
N SER A 29 2.01 -9.08 -0.99
CA SER A 29 0.76 -9.59 -1.57
C SER A 29 0.82 -9.79 -3.09
N GLY A 30 1.98 -9.56 -3.74
CA GLY A 30 2.16 -9.68 -5.18
C GLY A 30 1.77 -8.43 -5.99
N ARG A 31 1.39 -7.32 -5.33
CA ARG A 31 1.01 -6.08 -5.98
C ARG A 31 2.23 -5.20 -6.18
N VAL A 32 2.76 -5.18 -7.41
CA VAL A 32 3.90 -4.32 -7.79
C VAL A 32 3.46 -2.92 -8.26
N ALA A 33 2.18 -2.78 -8.62
CA ALA A 33 1.53 -1.52 -8.93
C ALA A 33 0.12 -1.50 -8.36
N TRP A 34 -0.33 -0.34 -7.88
CA TRP A 34 -1.63 -0.17 -7.21
C TRP A 34 -2.25 1.21 -7.45
N ARG A 35 -1.64 1.98 -8.37
CA ARG A 35 -2.13 3.26 -8.85
C ARG A 35 -1.91 3.32 -10.34
N THR A 36 -2.83 3.96 -11.06
CA THR A 36 -2.69 4.23 -12.49
C THR A 36 -2.71 5.74 -12.71
N THR A 37 -1.80 6.26 -13.54
CA THR A 37 -1.82 7.68 -13.94
C THR A 37 -2.98 7.98 -14.88
N ALA A 38 -3.31 9.26 -15.09
CA ALA A 38 -4.29 9.67 -16.11
C ALA A 38 -3.96 9.16 -17.52
N SER A 39 -2.67 8.91 -17.81
CA SER A 39 -2.18 8.32 -19.06
C SER A 39 -2.13 6.80 -19.07
N GLY A 40 -2.72 6.11 -18.09
CA GLY A 40 -2.78 4.64 -18.05
C GLY A 40 -1.50 3.96 -17.60
N ARG A 41 -0.52 4.68 -17.04
CA ARG A 41 0.76 4.08 -16.63
C ARG A 41 0.67 3.53 -15.20
N PRO A 42 1.01 2.26 -14.95
CA PRO A 42 1.00 1.69 -13.61
C PRO A 42 2.09 2.32 -12.73
N ARG A 43 1.75 2.57 -11.48
CA ARG A 43 2.59 3.16 -10.43
C ARG A 43 2.46 2.35 -9.14
N GLY A 44 3.56 2.28 -8.40
CA GLY A 44 3.69 1.55 -7.15
C GLY A 44 4.87 2.09 -6.35
N LEU A 45 5.60 1.22 -5.66
CA LEU A 45 6.82 1.61 -4.96
C LEU A 45 7.93 1.98 -5.95
N PHE A 46 8.49 3.19 -5.79
CA PHE A 46 9.66 3.63 -6.55
C PHE A 46 10.77 4.12 -5.63
N CYS A 47 10.61 5.29 -5.00
CA CYS A 47 11.68 5.88 -4.19
C CYS A 47 11.85 5.30 -2.78
N GLY A 48 10.82 4.67 -2.22
CA GLY A 48 10.83 4.17 -0.83
C GLY A 48 10.85 5.23 0.30
N ILE A 49 11.12 6.50 -0.02
CA ILE A 49 11.37 7.56 0.97
C ILE A 49 10.29 8.66 1.02
N GLY A 50 9.21 8.52 0.26
CA GLY A 50 8.05 9.44 0.31
C GLY A 50 8.12 10.68 -0.59
N VAL A 51 9.14 10.84 -1.44
CA VAL A 51 9.32 12.05 -2.27
C VAL A 51 8.71 11.98 -3.66
N CYS A 52 8.57 10.79 -4.26
CA CYS A 52 8.07 10.66 -5.65
C CYS A 52 6.55 10.69 -5.77
N HIS A 53 5.83 10.46 -4.67
CA HIS A 53 4.37 10.32 -4.65
C HIS A 53 3.79 9.23 -5.57
N ASP A 54 4.58 8.28 -6.10
CA ASP A 54 4.05 7.23 -6.98
C ASP A 54 3.30 6.12 -6.23
N CYS A 55 3.68 5.86 -4.97
CA CYS A 55 3.12 4.79 -4.14
C CYS A 55 1.78 5.14 -3.46
N THR A 56 1.11 6.24 -3.83
CA THR A 56 -0.06 6.72 -3.08
C THR A 56 -1.26 5.79 -3.20
N ALA A 57 -1.97 5.56 -2.10
CA ALA A 57 -3.24 4.84 -2.03
C ALA A 57 -4.21 5.55 -1.09
N THR A 58 -5.44 5.05 -0.97
CA THR A 58 -6.36 5.46 0.09
C THR A 58 -6.11 4.58 1.31
N VAL A 59 -5.81 5.17 2.46
CA VAL A 59 -5.59 4.44 3.71
C VAL A 59 -6.58 4.96 4.75
N ASP A 60 -7.38 4.08 5.33
CA ASP A 60 -8.44 4.40 6.31
C ASP A 60 -9.36 5.54 5.85
N GLY A 61 -9.71 5.54 4.55
CA GLY A 61 -10.56 6.55 3.93
C GLY A 61 -9.84 7.84 3.53
N VAL A 62 -8.55 8.00 3.84
CA VAL A 62 -7.75 9.18 3.47
C VAL A 62 -7.06 8.95 2.12
N PRO A 63 -7.40 9.69 1.06
CA PRO A 63 -6.77 9.54 -0.25
C PRO A 63 -5.36 10.16 -0.29
N GLY A 64 -4.53 9.71 -1.22
CA GLY A 64 -3.21 10.30 -1.46
C GLY A 64 -2.15 9.97 -0.40
N VAL A 65 -2.42 8.98 0.46
CA VAL A 65 -1.50 8.55 1.52
C VAL A 65 -0.32 7.80 0.91
N ARG A 66 0.89 8.15 1.31
CA ARG A 66 2.14 7.56 0.82
C ARG A 66 2.41 6.24 1.54
N THR A 67 2.06 5.12 0.89
CA THR A 67 2.20 3.78 1.48
C THR A 67 3.65 3.41 1.83
N CYS A 68 4.65 4.02 1.19
CA CYS A 68 6.06 3.76 1.47
C CYS A 68 6.55 4.24 2.84
N VAL A 69 5.89 5.24 3.43
CA VAL A 69 6.25 5.80 4.75
C VAL A 69 5.13 5.62 5.79
N THR A 70 3.99 5.06 5.39
CA THR A 70 2.93 4.67 6.31
C THR A 70 3.22 3.29 6.86
N THR A 71 3.30 3.17 8.18
CA THR A 71 3.53 1.90 8.87
C THR A 71 2.25 1.07 8.96
N VAL A 72 2.39 -0.25 8.81
CA VAL A 72 1.32 -1.22 9.02
C VAL A 72 0.88 -1.22 10.49
N ALA A 73 -0.43 -1.15 10.70
CA ALA A 73 -1.08 -1.32 12.00
C ALA A 73 -2.23 -2.35 11.88
N PRO A 74 -2.59 -3.06 12.96
CA PRO A 74 -3.74 -3.97 12.95
C PRO A 74 -5.02 -3.27 12.50
N GLY A 75 -5.79 -3.91 11.61
CA GLY A 75 -7.09 -3.40 11.16
C GLY A 75 -7.02 -2.24 10.15
N LEU A 76 -5.83 -1.89 9.68
CA LEU A 76 -5.61 -0.87 8.65
C LEU A 76 -6.29 -1.28 7.34
N ARG A 77 -6.96 -0.34 6.69
CA ARG A 77 -7.69 -0.55 5.43
C ARG A 77 -7.05 0.23 4.31
N VAL A 78 -6.66 -0.46 3.25
CA VAL A 78 -6.07 0.12 2.04
C VAL A 78 -7.02 -0.10 0.88
N ALA A 79 -7.38 0.99 0.20
CA ALA A 79 -8.04 0.92 -1.10
C ALA A 79 -7.07 1.41 -2.17
N THR A 80 -6.80 0.54 -3.13
CA THR A 80 -5.94 0.81 -4.27
C THR A 80 -6.80 1.23 -5.47
N GLY A 81 -6.35 2.27 -6.18
CA GLY A 81 -7.12 2.89 -7.27
C GLY A 81 -7.00 2.16 -8.60
N GLY A 82 -6.38 0.98 -8.63
CA GLY A 82 -6.16 0.18 -9.83
C GLY A 82 -6.58 -1.26 -9.58
N ALA A 83 -7.75 -1.63 -10.09
CA ALA A 83 -8.00 -3.02 -10.47
C ALA A 83 -6.97 -3.45 -11.54
N PRO A 84 -6.59 -4.74 -11.59
CA PRO A 84 -5.39 -5.26 -12.28
C PRO A 84 -5.30 -4.93 -13.78
#